data_AF-A0A6H9YA32-F1
#
_entry.id   AF-A0A6H9YA32-F1
#
_cell.length_a   1.000
_cell.length_b   1.000
_cell.length_c   1.000
_cell.angle_alpha   90.00
_cell.angle_beta   90.00
_cell.angle_gamma   90.00
#
_symmetry.space_group_name_H-M   'P 1'
#
loop_
_entity.id
_entity.type
_entity.pdbx_description
1 polymer ?
#
loop_
_entity_poly.entity_id
_entity_poly.type
_entity_poly.pdbx_seq_one_letter_code
_entity_poly.pdbx_strand_id
1 'polypeptide(L)'
;MSGRVTTRIEPPDQSLEVALQTAQAGDEVAFRTIYRDLQPRLLRYLRALVGGDAEDVAADAWLQIARDIRSFSGDYDRFRGWASTVARHRALDHLRRLNRRPETSVQIDELTDLVARDDTERDALERISTDGAVALIGALPRDQAEAVLLRVVVGLDSKEAGRVLGKRAGAVRTAAYRGLHRLADQMGERPAHGPDGE
;
A
#
# COMPACT_ATOMS: atom_id res chain seq x y z
N MET A 1 -12.77 -37.42 -32.04
CA MET A 1 -12.14 -36.12 -32.38
C MET A 1 -12.04 -35.30 -31.11
N SER A 2 -10.95 -35.43 -30.37
CA SER A 2 -10.75 -34.74 -29.09
C SER A 2 -10.20 -33.33 -29.34
N GLY A 3 -11.04 -32.32 -29.12
CA GLY A 3 -10.65 -30.92 -29.26
C GLY A 3 -9.80 -30.48 -28.08
N ARG A 4 -8.54 -30.13 -28.34
CA ARG A 4 -7.67 -29.46 -27.35
C ARG A 4 -8.31 -28.13 -26.95
N VAL A 5 -8.76 -28.03 -25.71
CA VAL A 5 -8.96 -26.73 -25.05
C VAL A 5 -7.56 -26.13 -24.90
N THR A 6 -7.23 -25.23 -25.81
CA THR A 6 -5.99 -24.46 -25.75
C THR A 6 -6.26 -23.32 -24.78
N THR A 7 -5.99 -23.51 -23.49
CA THR A 7 -6.05 -22.41 -22.52
C THR A 7 -4.98 -21.40 -22.91
N ARG A 8 -5.37 -20.36 -23.65
CA ARG A 8 -4.53 -19.23 -23.95
C ARG A 8 -4.27 -18.53 -22.61
N ILE A 9 -3.05 -18.66 -22.09
CA ILE A 9 -2.62 -17.92 -20.91
C ILE A 9 -2.54 -16.45 -21.34
N GLU A 10 -3.55 -15.67 -20.98
CA GLU A 10 -3.50 -14.22 -21.17
C GLU A 10 -2.48 -13.61 -20.20
N PRO A 11 -1.74 -12.58 -20.62
CA PRO A 11 -0.85 -11.86 -19.71
C PRO A 11 -1.66 -11.31 -18.53
N PRO A 12 -1.10 -11.31 -17.30
CA PRO A 12 -1.83 -10.94 -16.08
C PRO A 12 -2.55 -9.59 -16.18
N ASP A 13 -1.92 -8.60 -16.80
CA ASP A 13 -2.48 -7.27 -16.99
C ASP A 13 -3.73 -7.29 -17.87
N GLN A 14 -3.72 -8.05 -18.97
CA GLN A 14 -4.90 -8.19 -19.84
C GLN A 14 -6.06 -8.88 -19.12
N SER A 15 -5.76 -9.86 -18.26
CA SER A 15 -6.77 -10.51 -17.42
C SER A 15 -7.39 -9.55 -16.39
N LEU A 16 -6.59 -8.64 -15.82
CA LEU A 16 -7.06 -7.65 -14.85
C LEU A 16 -7.88 -6.52 -15.49
N GLU A 17 -7.53 -6.09 -16.70
CA GLU A 17 -8.35 -5.13 -17.46
C GLU A 17 -9.75 -5.69 -17.75
N VAL A 18 -9.82 -6.95 -18.22
CA VAL A 18 -11.10 -7.63 -18.47
C VAL A 18 -11.87 -7.82 -17.16
N ALA A 19 -11.19 -8.19 -16.07
CA ALA A 19 -11.82 -8.30 -14.76
C ALA A 19 -12.38 -6.95 -14.30
N LEU A 20 -11.66 -5.84 -14.48
CA LEU A 20 -12.15 -4.50 -14.16
C LEU A 20 -13.44 -4.17 -14.91
N GLN A 21 -13.43 -4.31 -16.24
CA GLN A 21 -14.62 -4.04 -17.06
C GLN A 21 -15.81 -4.92 -16.68
N THR A 22 -15.56 -6.19 -16.37
CA THR A 22 -16.61 -7.14 -15.99
C THR A 22 -17.15 -6.85 -14.58
N ALA A 23 -16.28 -6.46 -13.64
CA ALA A 23 -16.68 -6.01 -12.31
C ALA A 23 -17.53 -4.73 -12.35
N GLN A 24 -17.24 -3.81 -13.27
CA GLN A 24 -18.06 -2.61 -13.51
C GLN A 24 -19.47 -2.95 -13.99
N ALA A 25 -19.65 -4.06 -14.71
CA ALA A 25 -20.96 -4.58 -15.08
C ALA A 25 -21.70 -5.29 -13.92
N GLY A 26 -21.07 -5.42 -12.75
CA GLY A 26 -21.66 -6.04 -11.56
C GLY A 26 -21.26 -7.50 -11.33
N ASP A 27 -20.27 -8.02 -12.05
CA ASP A 27 -19.79 -9.39 -11.84
C ASP A 27 -18.93 -9.50 -10.56
N GLU A 28 -19.41 -10.29 -9.59
CA GLU A 28 -18.77 -10.48 -8.29
C GLU A 28 -17.47 -11.30 -8.37
N VAL A 29 -17.36 -12.22 -9.33
CA VAL A 29 -16.17 -13.06 -9.51
C VAL A 29 -15.03 -12.20 -10.06
N ALA A 30 -15.32 -11.35 -11.03
CA ALA A 30 -14.40 -10.39 -11.58
C ALA A 30 -13.96 -9.35 -10.53
N PHE A 31 -14.89 -8.86 -9.70
CA PHE A 31 -14.54 -7.99 -8.57
C PHE A 31 -13.59 -8.69 -7.59
N ARG A 32 -13.84 -9.96 -7.27
CA ARG A 32 -12.97 -10.77 -6.41
C ARG A 32 -11.57 -10.95 -6.99
N THR A 33 -11.43 -11.06 -8.32
CA THR A 33 -10.13 -11.12 -9.00
C THR A 33 -9.32 -9.85 -8.75
N ILE A 34 -9.93 -8.68 -8.94
CA ILE A 34 -9.30 -7.38 -8.68
C ILE A 34 -8.95 -7.21 -7.19
N TYR A 35 -9.88 -7.59 -6.31
CA TYR A 35 -9.67 -7.55 -4.87
C TYR A 35 -8.44 -8.37 -4.47
N ARG A 36 -8.33 -9.61 -4.96
CA ARG A 36 -7.20 -10.51 -4.64
C ARG A 36 -5.86 -9.97 -5.12
N ASP A 37 -5.82 -9.29 -6.25
CA ASP A 37 -4.61 -8.67 -6.77
C ASP A 37 -4.18 -7.45 -5.93
N LEU A 38 -5.12 -6.54 -5.67
CA LEU A 38 -4.79 -5.22 -5.11
C LEU A 38 -4.80 -5.18 -3.57
N GLN A 39 -5.65 -5.97 -2.91
CA GLN A 39 -5.81 -5.94 -1.44
C GLN A 39 -4.50 -6.13 -0.67
N PRO A 40 -3.63 -7.12 -0.98
CA PRO A 40 -2.40 -7.30 -0.22
C PRO A 40 -1.47 -6.07 -0.27
N ARG A 41 -1.46 -5.35 -1.40
CA ARG A 41 -0.65 -4.15 -1.60
C ARG A 41 -1.26 -2.94 -0.87
N LEU A 42 -2.58 -2.75 -0.98
CA LEU A 42 -3.29 -1.71 -0.25
C LEU A 42 -3.18 -1.90 1.26
N LEU A 43 -3.27 -3.14 1.75
CA LEU A 43 -3.16 -3.42 3.18
C LEU A 43 -1.76 -3.10 3.71
N ARG A 44 -0.69 -3.43 2.97
CA ARG A 44 0.67 -3.00 3.34
C ARG A 44 0.84 -1.48 3.34
N TYR A 45 0.25 -0.80 2.37
CA TYR A 45 0.26 0.67 2.35
C TYR A 45 -0.46 1.25 3.57
N LEU A 46 -1.64 0.72 3.91
CA LEU A 46 -2.42 1.18 5.04
C LEU A 46 -1.77 0.85 6.39
N ARG A 47 -1.14 -0.33 6.55
CA ARG A 47 -0.39 -0.70 7.76
C ARG A 47 0.71 0.32 8.08
N ALA A 48 1.41 0.81 7.07
CA ALA A 48 2.41 1.87 7.28
C ALA A 48 1.80 3.24 7.64
N LEU A 49 0.51 3.48 7.38
CA LEU A 49 -0.15 4.75 7.68
C LEU A 49 -0.90 4.77 9.01
N VAL A 50 -1.54 3.66 9.37
CA VAL A 50 -2.47 3.58 10.51
C VAL A 50 -2.17 2.40 11.46
N GLY A 51 -1.10 1.64 11.22
CA GLY A 51 -0.70 0.54 12.09
C GLY A 51 -1.73 -0.58 12.15
N GLY A 52 -2.13 -0.95 13.37
CA GLY A 52 -3.06 -2.06 13.64
C GLY A 52 -4.46 -1.86 13.06
N ASP A 53 -4.91 -0.62 12.86
CA ASP A 53 -6.25 -0.30 12.34
C ASP A 53 -6.37 -0.46 10.81
N ALA A 54 -5.33 -0.95 10.14
CA ALA A 54 -5.27 -1.02 8.69
C ALA A 54 -6.34 -1.92 8.06
N GLU A 55 -6.75 -3.00 8.73
CA GLU A 55 -7.75 -3.92 8.22
C GLU A 55 -9.14 -3.28 8.19
N ASP A 56 -9.51 -2.56 9.25
CA ASP A 56 -10.77 -1.82 9.33
C ASP A 56 -10.81 -0.70 8.30
N VAL A 57 -9.72 0.08 8.18
CA VAL A 57 -9.61 1.14 7.17
C VAL A 57 -9.66 0.57 5.75
N ALA A 58 -9.06 -0.60 5.51
CA ALA A 58 -9.13 -1.29 4.23
C ALA A 58 -10.56 -1.76 3.92
N ALA A 59 -11.27 -2.32 4.90
CA ALA A 59 -12.66 -2.75 4.73
C ALA A 59 -13.54 -1.56 4.32
N ASP A 60 -13.43 -0.43 5.02
CA ASP A 60 -14.12 0.81 4.68
C ASP A 60 -13.79 1.30 3.25
N ALA A 61 -12.51 1.27 2.88
CA ALA A 61 -12.06 1.66 1.55
C ALA A 61 -12.65 0.75 0.46
N TRP A 62 -12.65 -0.57 0.67
CA TRP A 62 -13.22 -1.52 -0.29
C TRP A 62 -14.74 -1.42 -0.41
N LEU A 63 -15.46 -1.10 0.67
CA LEU A 63 -16.88 -0.78 0.59
C LEU A 63 -17.14 0.45 -0.28
N GLN A 64 -16.27 1.46 -0.24
CA GLN A 64 -16.37 2.60 -1.15
C GLN A 64 -16.04 2.20 -2.58
N ILE A 65 -14.94 1.48 -2.78
CA ILE A 65 -14.51 1.02 -4.10
C ILE A 65 -15.62 0.20 -4.77
N ALA A 66 -16.22 -0.74 -4.06
CA ALA A 66 -17.31 -1.57 -4.56
C ALA A 66 -18.54 -0.75 -4.97
N ARG A 67 -18.86 0.32 -4.23
CA ARG A 67 -19.98 1.22 -4.56
C ARG A 67 -19.68 2.06 -5.80
N ASP A 68 -18.46 2.55 -5.94
CA ASP A 68 -18.11 3.55 -6.94
C ASP A 68 -17.50 2.97 -8.21
N ILE A 69 -17.08 1.69 -8.20
CA ILE A 69 -16.36 1.05 -9.32
C ILE A 69 -17.10 1.19 -10.65
N ARG A 70 -18.43 1.14 -10.65
CA ARG A 70 -19.26 1.31 -11.87
C ARG A 70 -19.09 2.67 -12.55
N SER A 71 -18.74 3.69 -11.79
CA SER A 71 -18.51 5.06 -12.29
C SER A 71 -17.05 5.35 -12.64
N PHE A 72 -16.14 4.43 -12.28
CA PHE A 72 -14.72 4.58 -12.60
C PHE A 72 -14.50 4.53 -14.12
N SER A 73 -13.57 5.35 -14.61
CA SER A 73 -13.14 5.35 -16.00
C SER A 73 -11.61 5.35 -16.08
N GLY A 74 -11.05 4.37 -16.79
CA GLY A 74 -9.61 4.25 -16.95
C GLY A 74 -9.19 2.80 -17.14
N ASP A 75 -7.90 2.62 -17.32
CA ASP A 75 -7.23 1.32 -17.27
C ASP A 75 -7.03 0.86 -15.82
N TYR A 76 -6.52 -0.36 -15.66
CA TYR A 76 -6.24 -0.96 -14.36
C TYR A 76 -5.18 -0.16 -13.58
N ASP A 77 -4.22 0.46 -14.25
CA ASP A 77 -3.22 1.35 -13.63
C ASP A 77 -3.87 2.54 -12.93
N ARG A 78 -4.79 3.22 -13.61
CA ARG A 78 -5.58 4.31 -13.04
C ARG A 78 -6.52 3.81 -11.95
N PHE A 79 -7.05 2.59 -12.07
CA PHE A 79 -7.88 1.99 -11.04
C PHE A 79 -7.08 1.79 -9.75
N ARG A 80 -5.86 1.24 -9.84
CA ARG A 80 -4.95 1.10 -8.68
C ARG A 80 -4.66 2.45 -8.02
N GLY A 81 -4.41 3.49 -8.82
CA GLY A 81 -4.20 4.86 -8.33
C GLY A 81 -5.45 5.44 -7.65
N TRP A 82 -6.61 5.27 -8.26
CA TRP A 82 -7.89 5.72 -7.69
C TRP A 82 -8.23 4.99 -6.38
N ALA A 83 -8.12 3.66 -6.35
CA ALA A 83 -8.32 2.85 -5.14
C ALA A 83 -7.34 3.24 -4.03
N SER A 84 -6.08 3.51 -4.37
CA SER A 84 -5.08 4.02 -3.40
C SER A 84 -5.45 5.40 -2.86
N THR A 85 -6.07 6.26 -3.68
CA THR A 85 -6.59 7.57 -3.24
C THR A 85 -7.73 7.40 -2.25
N VAL A 86 -8.68 6.50 -2.54
CA VAL A 86 -9.78 6.17 -1.63
C VAL A 86 -9.25 5.64 -0.29
N ALA A 87 -8.34 4.66 -0.33
CA ALA A 87 -7.72 4.08 0.84
C ALA A 87 -6.98 5.14 1.68
N ARG A 88 -6.17 5.99 1.03
CA ARG A 88 -5.47 7.09 1.68
C ARG A 88 -6.43 8.05 2.37
N HIS A 89 -7.52 8.47 1.70
CA HIS A 89 -8.51 9.35 2.32
C HIS A 89 -9.12 8.73 3.57
N ARG A 90 -9.45 7.43 3.55
CA ARG A 90 -9.96 6.72 4.73
C ARG A 90 -8.96 6.64 5.86
N ALA A 91 -7.70 6.39 5.57
CA ALA A 91 -6.63 6.46 6.57
C ALA A 91 -6.54 7.86 7.21
N LEU A 92 -6.55 8.93 6.40
CA LEU A 92 -6.48 10.29 6.93
C LEU A 92 -7.70 10.69 7.75
N ASP A 93 -8.89 10.29 7.33
CA ASP A 93 -10.12 10.53 8.08
C ASP A 93 -10.14 9.73 9.39
N HIS A 94 -9.63 8.51 9.39
CA HIS A 94 -9.43 7.71 10.59
C HIS A 94 -8.47 8.42 11.58
N LEU A 95 -7.28 8.82 11.14
CA LEU A 95 -6.30 9.55 11.97
C LEU A 95 -6.86 10.87 12.51
N ARG A 96 -7.61 11.63 11.69
CA ARG A 96 -8.27 12.87 12.13
C ARG A 96 -9.31 12.62 13.21
N ARG A 97 -10.02 11.49 13.18
CA ARG A 97 -11.01 11.13 14.21
C ARG A 97 -10.34 10.76 15.52
N LEU A 98 -9.23 10.04 15.49
CA LEU A 98 -8.43 9.73 16.68
C LEU A 98 -7.96 11.02 17.37
N ASN A 99 -7.38 11.96 16.61
CA ASN A 99 -6.88 13.23 17.15
C ASN A 99 -7.97 14.18 17.68
N ARG A 100 -9.25 13.95 17.36
CA ARG A 100 -10.38 14.76 17.84
C ARG A 100 -11.03 14.21 19.12
N ARG A 101 -10.69 13.00 19.55
CA ARG A 101 -11.04 12.49 20.89
C ARG A 101 -9.96 12.98 21.85
N PRO A 102 -10.28 13.76 22.90
CA PRO A 102 -9.29 14.26 23.83
C PRO A 102 -8.85 13.15 24.79
N GLU A 103 -8.04 12.22 24.28
CA GLU A 103 -7.06 11.48 25.07
C GLU A 103 -5.74 11.59 24.28
N THR A 104 -4.98 12.63 24.63
CA THR A 104 -3.64 12.96 24.11
C THR A 104 -3.62 13.40 22.63
N SER A 105 -3.45 14.70 22.41
CA SER A 105 -3.22 15.27 21.07
C SER A 105 -1.88 14.79 20.53
N VAL A 106 -1.88 13.69 19.80
CA VAL A 106 -0.70 13.24 19.07
C VAL A 106 -0.62 14.06 17.78
N GLN A 107 0.43 14.86 17.65
CA GLN A 107 0.71 15.55 16.39
C GLN A 107 0.93 14.48 15.32
N ILE A 108 0.46 14.69 14.09
CA ILE A 108 0.54 13.66 13.03
C ILE A 108 2.01 13.28 12.71
N ASP A 109 2.99 14.11 13.07
CA ASP A 109 4.41 13.77 13.02
C ASP A 109 4.83 12.78 14.13
N GLU A 110 4.22 12.84 15.32
CA GLU A 110 4.48 11.95 16.47
C GLU A 110 3.84 10.56 16.34
N LEU A 111 2.87 10.37 15.43
CA LEU A 111 2.30 9.04 15.19
C LEU A 111 3.35 8.09 14.58
N THR A 112 4.30 8.65 13.83
CA THR A 112 5.50 7.96 13.32
C THR A 112 6.33 7.37 14.47
N ASP A 113 6.37 8.05 15.61
CA ASP A 113 7.09 7.62 16.82
C ASP A 113 6.28 6.66 17.71
N LEU A 114 4.96 6.58 17.52
CA LEU A 114 4.08 5.65 18.24
C LEU A 114 4.06 4.26 17.60
N VAL A 115 4.21 4.16 16.28
CA VAL A 115 4.36 2.87 15.57
C VAL A 115 5.65 2.16 15.98
N ALA A 116 6.65 2.89 16.49
CA ALA A 116 7.90 2.35 17.00
C ALA A 116 7.81 1.80 18.46
N ARG A 117 6.65 1.87 19.13
CA ARG A 117 6.51 1.55 20.57
C ARG A 117 5.49 0.45 20.88
N ASP A 118 5.34 -0.54 20.01
CA ASP A 118 4.68 -1.79 20.39
C ASP A 118 5.65 -2.95 20.15
N ASP A 119 6.59 -3.10 21.09
CA ASP A 119 7.55 -4.20 21.14
C ASP A 119 7.07 -5.20 22.19
N THR A 120 6.81 -6.44 21.77
CA THR A 120 6.96 -7.60 22.65
C THR A 120 7.78 -8.67 21.94
N GLU A 121 9.04 -8.73 22.36
CA GLU A 121 9.92 -9.89 22.51
C GLU A 121 9.99 -10.91 21.35
N ARG A 122 10.88 -10.66 20.37
CA ARG A 122 11.64 -11.69 19.61
C ARG A 122 10.89 -12.59 18.60
N ASP A 123 9.58 -12.50 18.43
CA ASP A 123 8.82 -13.55 17.71
C ASP A 123 8.82 -13.47 16.16
N ALA A 124 9.34 -14.54 15.53
CA ALA A 124 9.19 -14.95 14.11
C ALA A 124 10.22 -14.47 13.05
N LEU A 125 11.48 -14.23 13.48
CA LEU A 125 12.76 -13.89 12.79
C LEU A 125 12.92 -13.86 11.23
N GLU A 126 12.04 -14.44 10.42
CA GLU A 126 12.15 -14.53 8.96
C GLU A 126 10.83 -14.36 8.17
N ARG A 127 9.67 -14.20 8.81
CA ARG A 127 8.42 -13.75 8.13
C ARG A 127 8.45 -12.26 7.77
N ILE A 128 9.66 -11.70 7.86
CA ILE A 128 10.04 -10.42 8.43
C ILE A 128 10.70 -9.51 7.38
N SER A 129 10.96 -10.00 6.16
CA SER A 129 11.56 -9.14 5.13
C SER A 129 10.58 -8.15 4.53
N THR A 130 9.30 -8.51 4.33
CA THR A 130 8.31 -7.61 3.69
C THR A 130 7.59 -6.74 4.70
N ASP A 131 7.04 -7.29 5.79
CA ASP A 131 6.38 -6.46 6.82
C ASP A 131 7.41 -5.63 7.60
N GLY A 132 8.61 -6.18 7.85
CA GLY A 132 9.74 -5.40 8.40
C GLY A 132 10.21 -4.30 7.45
N ALA A 133 10.27 -4.55 6.14
CA ALA A 133 10.56 -3.48 5.17
C ALA A 133 9.46 -2.41 5.13
N VAL A 134 8.18 -2.80 5.23
CA VAL A 134 7.06 -1.85 5.31
C VAL A 134 7.15 -1.00 6.57
N ALA A 135 7.50 -1.58 7.72
CA ALA A 135 7.72 -0.85 8.96
C ALA A 135 8.90 0.14 8.85
N LEU A 136 10.03 -0.29 8.27
CA LEU A 136 11.17 0.60 8.00
C LEU A 136 10.80 1.76 7.07
N ILE A 137 10.01 1.49 6.03
CA ILE A 137 9.49 2.54 5.14
C ILE A 137 8.57 3.48 5.92
N GLY A 138 7.73 2.96 6.82
CA GLY A 138 6.83 3.73 7.68
C GLY A 138 7.55 4.70 8.62
N ALA A 139 8.77 4.39 9.02
CA ALA A 139 9.61 5.25 9.87
C ALA A 139 10.29 6.41 9.10
N LEU A 140 10.22 6.44 7.77
CA LEU A 140 10.74 7.57 6.99
C LEU A 140 9.90 8.83 7.20
N PRO A 141 10.44 10.02 6.89
CA PRO A 141 9.61 11.22 6.76
C PRO A 141 8.43 10.95 5.84
N ARG A 142 7.22 11.25 6.29
CA ARG A 142 5.95 10.83 5.67
C ARG A 142 5.92 11.00 4.15
N ASP A 143 6.38 12.14 3.66
CA ASP A 143 6.43 12.45 2.24
C ASP A 143 7.25 11.46 1.41
N GLN A 144 8.29 10.89 1.99
CA GLN A 144 9.15 9.86 1.41
C GLN A 144 8.53 8.48 1.57
N ALA A 145 8.04 8.15 2.78
CA ALA A 145 7.35 6.90 3.07
C ALA A 145 6.21 6.64 2.08
N GLU A 146 5.27 7.58 1.98
CA GLU A 146 4.11 7.46 1.08
C GLU A 146 4.53 7.34 -0.38
N ALA A 147 5.56 8.08 -0.82
CA ALA A 147 6.07 7.99 -2.18
C ALA A 147 6.72 6.63 -2.48
N VAL A 148 7.49 6.06 -1.54
CA VAL A 148 8.09 4.73 -1.68
C VAL A 148 7.00 3.65 -1.69
N LEU A 149 6.06 3.68 -0.75
CA LEU A 149 4.98 2.68 -0.67
C LEU A 149 4.14 2.65 -1.94
N LEU A 150 3.71 3.80 -2.45
CA LEU A 150 2.90 3.85 -3.66
C LEU A 150 3.67 3.36 -4.90
N ARG A 151 4.97 3.68 -5.01
CA ARG A 151 5.79 3.33 -6.17
C ARG A 151 6.26 1.88 -6.16
N VAL A 152 6.64 1.37 -4.99
CA VAL A 152 7.33 0.07 -4.85
C VAL A 152 6.38 -1.01 -4.35
N VAL A 153 5.52 -0.70 -3.38
CA VAL A 153 4.63 -1.71 -2.77
C VAL A 153 3.32 -1.81 -3.56
N VAL A 154 2.67 -0.68 -3.84
CA VAL A 154 1.46 -0.65 -4.67
C VAL A 154 1.81 -0.84 -6.15
N GLY A 155 2.96 -0.33 -6.59
CA GLY A 155 3.45 -0.49 -7.97
C GLY A 155 2.91 0.58 -8.92
N LEU A 156 2.53 1.75 -8.41
CA LEU A 156 2.06 2.85 -9.22
C LEU A 156 3.19 3.52 -9.99
N ASP A 157 2.87 4.05 -11.18
CA ASP A 157 3.78 4.95 -11.87
C ASP A 157 3.91 6.30 -11.10
N SER A 158 4.90 7.13 -11.43
CA SER A 158 5.09 8.42 -10.73
C SER A 158 3.96 9.42 -10.98
N LYS A 159 3.20 9.27 -12.08
CA LYS A 159 2.08 10.15 -12.40
C LYS A 159 0.87 9.78 -11.54
N GLU A 160 0.53 8.50 -11.46
CA GLU A 160 -0.57 7.98 -10.62
C GLU A 160 -0.29 8.20 -9.14
N ALA A 161 0.91 7.87 -8.66
CA ALA A 161 1.32 8.18 -7.28
C ALA A 161 1.26 9.70 -7.00
N GLY A 162 1.57 10.53 -8.00
CA GLY A 162 1.42 11.99 -7.90
C GLY A 162 -0.03 12.42 -7.70
N ARG A 163 -0.99 11.79 -8.39
CA ARG A 163 -2.41 12.07 -8.19
C ARG A 163 -2.88 11.68 -6.80
N VAL A 164 -2.46 10.52 -6.30
CA VAL A 164 -2.77 10.06 -4.93
C VAL A 164 -2.27 11.05 -3.87
N LEU A 165 -1.05 11.58 -4.06
CA LEU A 165 -0.39 12.47 -3.10
C LEU A 165 -0.69 13.96 -3.31
N GLY A 166 -1.37 14.35 -4.39
CA GLY A 166 -1.53 15.76 -4.76
C GLY A 166 -0.21 16.44 -5.16
N LYS A 167 0.72 15.69 -5.77
CA LYS A 167 2.08 16.14 -6.12
C LYS A 167 2.39 15.96 -7.61
N ARG A 168 3.34 16.74 -8.10
CA ARG A 168 3.91 16.56 -9.45
C ARG A 168 4.73 15.25 -9.48
N ALA A 169 4.69 14.54 -10.62
CA ALA A 169 5.43 13.28 -10.80
C ALA A 169 6.95 13.41 -10.53
N GLY A 170 7.53 14.59 -10.80
CA GLY A 170 8.93 14.87 -10.46
C GLY A 170 9.19 14.87 -8.96
N ALA A 171 8.32 15.50 -8.17
CA ALA A 171 8.43 15.52 -6.71
C ALA A 171 8.29 14.11 -6.11
N VAL A 172 7.41 13.28 -6.67
CA VAL A 172 7.27 11.87 -6.26
C VAL A 172 8.55 11.10 -6.51
N ARG A 173 9.18 11.25 -7.69
CA ARG A 173 10.46 10.58 -8.00
C ARG A 173 11.55 10.99 -7.01
N THR A 174 11.67 12.29 -6.73
CA THR A 174 12.66 12.80 -5.78
C THR A 174 12.41 12.28 -4.36
N ALA A 175 11.15 12.29 -3.90
CA ALA A 175 10.79 11.79 -2.57
C ALA A 175 11.06 10.29 -2.43
N ALA A 176 10.67 9.48 -3.42
CA ALA A 176 10.92 8.04 -3.44
C ALA A 176 12.42 7.73 -3.47
N TYR A 177 13.20 8.45 -4.29
CA TYR A 177 14.66 8.30 -4.33
C TYR A 177 15.29 8.61 -2.97
N ARG A 178 14.92 9.73 -2.33
CA ARG A 178 15.43 10.11 -1.00
C ARG A 178 15.05 9.08 0.07
N GLY A 179 13.84 8.54 0.01
CA GLY A 179 13.39 7.49 0.93
C GLY A 179 14.20 6.21 0.78
N LEU A 180 14.35 5.71 -0.46
CA LEU A 180 15.15 4.51 -0.75
C LEU A 180 16.63 4.69 -0.37
N HIS A 181 17.21 5.86 -0.61
CA HIS A 181 18.59 6.16 -0.20
C HIS A 181 18.75 6.10 1.32
N ARG A 182 17.85 6.73 2.09
CA ARG A 182 17.88 6.65 3.56
C ARG A 182 17.77 5.22 4.07
N LEU A 183 16.89 4.42 3.48
CA LEU A 183 16.77 3.00 3.85
C LEU A 183 18.06 2.23 3.56
N ALA A 184 18.70 2.50 2.42
CA ALA A 184 19.97 1.89 2.07
C ALA A 184 21.08 2.27 3.07
N ASP A 185 21.17 3.54 3.47
CA ASP A 185 22.14 4.01 4.46
C ASP A 185 21.92 3.30 5.81
N GLN A 186 20.68 3.23 6.30
CA GLN A 186 20.31 2.54 7.55
C GLN A 186 20.63 1.04 7.52
N MET A 187 20.50 0.39 6.36
CA MET A 187 20.85 -1.02 6.21
C MET A 187 22.37 -1.25 6.08
N GLY A 188 23.12 -0.28 5.53
CA GLY A 188 24.58 -0.32 5.43
C GLY A 188 25.30 -0.01 6.75
N GLU A 189 24.68 0.78 7.63
CA GLU A 189 25.20 1.12 8.96
C GLU A 189 24.90 0.06 10.04
N ARG A 190 23.96 -0.88 9.79
CA ARG A 190 23.78 -2.05 10.65
C ARG A 190 24.97 -3.00 10.45
N PRO A 191 25.87 -3.20 11.44
CA PRO A 191 26.90 -4.21 11.30
C PRO A 191 26.20 -5.54 11.06
N ALA A 192 26.59 -6.24 9.99
CA ALA A 192 26.21 -7.62 9.78
C ALA A 192 26.59 -8.37 11.06
N HIS A 193 25.60 -8.80 11.84
CA HIS A 193 25.81 -9.62 13.01
C HIS A 193 26.31 -10.98 12.49
N GLY A 194 27.62 -11.07 12.27
CA GLY A 194 28.30 -12.31 11.95
C GLY A 194 28.14 -13.26 13.14
N PRO A 195 28.00 -14.57 12.92
CA PRO A 195 27.96 -15.51 14.02
C PRO A 195 29.33 -15.47 14.70
N ASP A 196 29.35 -14.96 15.94
CA ASP A 196 30.50 -15.09 16.83
C ASP A 196 30.78 -16.58 17.02
N GLY A 197 32.01 -16.94 16.73
CA GLY A 197 32.53 -18.28 16.99
C GLY A 197 32.68 -18.52 18.48
N GLU A 198 32.29 -19.73 18.89
CA GLU A 198 32.96 -20.54 19.91
C GLU A 198 33.05 -21.98 19.39
#